data_AF-A0A6P1GRF9-F1
#
_entry.id   AF-A0A6P1GRF9-F1
#
_cell.length_a   1.000
_cell.length_b   1.000
_cell.length_c   1.000
_cell.angle_alpha   90.00
_cell.angle_beta   90.00
_cell.angle_gamma   90.00
#
_symmetry.space_group_name_H-M   'P 1'
#
loop_
_entity.id
_entity.type
_entity.pdbx_description
1 polymer ?
#
loop_
_entity_poly.entity_id
_entity_poly.type
_entity_poly.pdbx_seq_one_letter_code
_entity_poly.pdbx_strand_id
1 'polypeptide(L)'
;MTDTTLANPAPTSDSAWGEVLAEYRDACTALHAEVGRAQHSGRDIDPTIADAHAWAARALIETPATHIVHIGQKIRAADNLVNLAALYPRLPDILLRDLFGLIGIEAGDQRLLPYPVQ
;
A
#
# COMPACT_ATOMS: atom_id res chain seq x y z
N MET A 1 21.72 -26.58 -6.87
CA MET A 1 21.95 -25.35 -6.08
C MET A 1 20.86 -24.38 -6.45
N THR A 2 19.95 -24.09 -5.54
CA THR A 2 18.77 -23.26 -5.80
C THR A 2 19.15 -21.79 -5.74
N ASP A 3 19.08 -21.14 -6.91
CA ASP A 3 19.00 -19.69 -7.04
C ASP A 3 17.87 -19.18 -6.13
N THR A 4 18.25 -18.54 -5.03
CA THR A 4 17.31 -17.87 -4.14
C THR A 4 17.62 -16.39 -4.19
N THR A 5 17.48 -15.80 -5.37
CA THR A 5 17.42 -14.35 -5.52
C THR A 5 16.05 -13.93 -5.00
N LEU A 6 15.91 -13.88 -3.67
CA LEU A 6 14.87 -13.10 -3.03
C LEU A 6 14.99 -11.70 -3.62
N ALA A 7 14.02 -11.28 -4.43
CA ALA A 7 13.91 -9.90 -4.85
C ALA A 7 13.90 -9.08 -3.57
N ASN A 8 15.01 -8.40 -3.28
CA ASN A 8 15.05 -7.39 -2.23
C ASN A 8 14.06 -6.32 -2.69
N PRO A 9 12.86 -6.19 -2.10
CA PRO A 9 11.96 -5.14 -2.51
C PRO A 9 12.69 -3.85 -2.14
N ALA A 10 12.95 -3.03 -3.15
CA ALA A 10 13.68 -1.78 -3.01
C ALA A 10 13.18 -1.04 -1.76
N PRO A 11 14.08 -0.37 -0.99
CA PRO A 11 13.63 0.45 0.11
C PRO A 11 12.64 1.47 -0.44
N THR A 12 11.35 1.28 -0.17
CA THR A 12 10.35 2.31 -0.37
C THR A 12 10.81 3.46 0.51
N SER A 13 11.34 4.51 -0.10
CA SER A 13 11.70 5.72 0.63
C SER A 13 10.45 6.62 0.68
N ASP A 14 10.43 7.67 1.50
CA ASP A 14 9.39 8.71 1.42
C ASP A 14 9.21 9.24 -0.03
N SER A 15 10.24 9.11 -0.88
CA SER A 15 10.17 9.40 -2.31
C SER A 15 9.16 8.54 -3.05
N ALA A 16 9.03 7.24 -2.72
CA ALA A 16 8.13 6.33 -3.42
C ALA A 16 6.65 6.70 -3.18
N TRP A 17 6.32 7.14 -1.96
CA TRP A 17 4.98 7.66 -1.69
C TRP A 17 4.74 9.00 -2.40
N GLY A 18 5.74 9.89 -2.43
CA GLY A 18 5.65 11.16 -3.15
C GLY A 18 5.43 10.99 -4.65
N GLU A 19 6.13 10.04 -5.28
CA GLU A 19 5.99 9.66 -6.69
C GLU A 19 4.57 9.14 -6.97
N VAL A 20 4.10 8.15 -6.21
CA VAL A 20 2.77 7.55 -6.41
C VAL A 20 1.65 8.57 -6.12
N LEU A 21 1.84 9.48 -5.17
CA LEU A 21 0.90 10.58 -4.93
C LEU A 21 0.84 11.57 -6.10
N ALA A 22 1.98 11.86 -6.72
CA ALA A 22 2.01 12.71 -7.92
C ALA A 22 1.27 12.04 -9.09
N GLU A 23 1.54 10.75 -9.33
CA GLU A 23 0.85 9.96 -10.36
C GLU A 23 -0.67 9.92 -10.14
N TYR A 24 -1.11 9.74 -8.89
CA TYR A 24 -2.54 9.78 -8.56
C TYR A 24 -3.16 11.15 -8.83
N ARG A 25 -2.47 12.25 -8.49
CA ARG A 25 -2.97 13.61 -8.78
C ARG A 25 -3.08 13.89 -10.28
N ASP A 26 -2.12 13.41 -11.06
CA ASP A 26 -2.15 13.52 -12.52
C ASP A 26 -3.32 12.71 -13.09
N ALA A 27 -3.53 11.49 -12.60
CA ALA A 27 -4.66 10.66 -13.00
C ALA A 27 -6.03 11.26 -12.61
N CYS A 28 -6.15 11.88 -11.43
CA CYS A 28 -7.35 12.64 -11.06
C CYS A 28 -7.59 13.84 -11.97
N THR A 29 -6.53 14.54 -12.38
CA THR A 29 -6.63 15.68 -13.29
C THR A 29 -7.11 15.22 -14.67
N ALA A 30 -6.55 14.13 -15.19
CA ALA A 30 -6.97 13.52 -16.45
C ALA A 30 -8.43 13.03 -16.40
N LEU A 31 -8.82 12.35 -15.32
CA LEU A 31 -10.20 11.88 -15.15
C LEU A 31 -11.19 13.05 -15.06
N HIS A 32 -10.86 14.13 -14.34
CA HIS A 32 -11.72 15.32 -14.28
C HIS A 32 -11.90 15.99 -15.64
N ALA A 33 -10.81 16.12 -16.41
CA ALA A 33 -10.88 16.66 -17.77
C ALA A 33 -11.76 15.76 -18.67
N GLU A 34 -11.63 14.44 -18.51
CA GLU A 34 -12.38 13.46 -19.28
C GLU A 34 -13.87 13.44 -18.93
N VAL A 35 -14.22 13.62 -17.66
CA VAL A 35 -15.60 13.84 -17.21
C VAL A 35 -16.16 15.13 -17.82
N GLY A 36 -15.38 16.22 -17.83
CA GLY A 36 -15.78 17.47 -18.46
C GLY A 36 -16.05 17.34 -19.96
N ARG A 37 -15.20 16.60 -20.68
CA ARG A 37 -15.41 16.26 -22.09
C ARG A 37 -16.62 15.34 -22.30
N ALA A 38 -16.83 14.33 -21.45
CA ALA A 38 -18.00 13.44 -21.51
C ALA A 38 -19.30 14.24 -21.42
N GLN A 39 -19.37 15.12 -20.42
CA GLN A 39 -20.53 15.97 -20.17
C GLN A 39 -20.83 16.91 -21.35
N HIS A 40 -19.80 17.50 -21.98
CA HIS A 40 -19.99 18.40 -23.13
C HIS A 40 -20.34 17.67 -24.43
N SER A 41 -19.74 16.50 -24.66
CA SER A 41 -19.92 15.76 -25.91
C SER A 41 -21.09 14.77 -25.90
N GLY A 42 -21.65 14.49 -24.71
CA GLY A 42 -22.65 13.44 -24.51
C GLY A 42 -22.12 12.03 -24.76
N ARG A 43 -20.78 11.85 -24.81
CA ARG A 43 -20.12 10.55 -25.01
C ARG A 43 -19.67 9.99 -23.67
N ASP A 44 -19.53 8.67 -23.64
CA ASP A 44 -19.00 7.98 -22.47
C ASP A 44 -17.55 8.39 -22.15
N ILE A 45 -17.16 8.11 -20.90
CA ILE A 45 -15.79 8.27 -20.40
C ILE A 45 -14.89 7.21 -21.07
N ASP A 46 -13.71 7.61 -21.55
CA ASP A 46 -12.71 6.67 -22.03
C ASP A 46 -12.34 5.68 -20.91
N PRO A 47 -12.58 4.37 -21.09
CA PRO A 47 -12.28 3.36 -20.08
C PRO A 47 -10.80 3.34 -19.70
N THR A 48 -9.90 3.70 -20.61
CA THR A 48 -8.45 3.76 -20.36
C THR A 48 -8.11 4.80 -19.30
N ILE A 49 -8.79 5.95 -19.30
CA ILE A 49 -8.57 7.03 -18.33
C ILE A 49 -9.15 6.63 -16.97
N ALA A 50 -10.31 5.98 -16.96
CA ALA A 50 -10.91 5.45 -15.73
C ALA A 50 -10.03 4.36 -15.08
N ASP A 51 -9.50 3.44 -15.89
CA ASP A 51 -8.60 2.38 -15.44
C ASP A 51 -7.27 2.95 -14.91
N ALA A 52 -6.71 3.95 -15.58
CA ALA A 52 -5.51 4.64 -15.11
C ALA A 52 -5.71 5.30 -13.74
N HIS A 53 -6.87 5.95 -13.52
CA HIS A 53 -7.23 6.50 -12.21
C HIS A 53 -7.38 5.41 -11.15
N ALA A 54 -8.07 4.31 -11.47
CA ALA A 54 -8.24 3.20 -10.54
C ALA A 54 -6.90 2.55 -10.16
N TRP A 55 -5.99 2.40 -11.12
CA TRP A 55 -4.65 1.87 -10.88
C TRP A 55 -3.82 2.79 -9.98
N ALA A 56 -3.80 4.09 -10.28
CA ALA A 56 -3.05 5.06 -9.48
C ALA A 56 -3.61 5.18 -8.05
N ALA A 57 -4.94 5.10 -7.88
CA ALA A 57 -5.57 5.07 -6.57
C ALA A 57 -5.15 3.83 -5.77
N ARG A 58 -5.13 2.67 -6.42
CA ARG A 58 -4.69 1.41 -5.82
C ARG A 58 -3.22 1.47 -5.38
N ALA A 59 -2.33 1.94 -6.26
CA ALA A 59 -0.92 2.10 -5.96
C ALA A 59 -0.70 3.02 -4.74
N LEU A 60 -1.45 4.13 -4.65
CA LEU A 60 -1.37 5.09 -3.53
C LEU A 60 -1.75 4.46 -2.19
N ILE A 61 -2.71 3.54 -2.19
CA ILE A 61 -3.16 2.83 -0.99
C ILE A 61 -2.19 1.68 -0.64
N GLU A 62 -1.69 0.94 -1.63
CA GLU A 62 -0.82 -0.21 -1.41
C GLU A 62 0.60 0.17 -0.96
N THR A 63 1.09 1.35 -1.34
CA THR A 63 2.43 1.85 -0.97
C THR A 63 2.64 1.93 0.56
N PRO A 64 1.79 2.64 1.34
CA PRO A 64 1.93 2.67 2.80
C PRO A 64 1.66 1.31 3.45
N ALA A 65 0.74 0.50 2.90
CA ALA A 65 0.44 -0.84 3.42
C ALA A 65 1.68 -1.76 3.34
N THR A 66 2.39 -1.72 2.21
CA THR A 66 3.65 -2.46 2.00
C THR A 66 4.71 -2.06 3.02
N HIS A 67 4.80 -0.75 3.30
CA HIS A 67 5.74 -0.22 4.28
C HIS A 67 5.51 -0.75 5.69
N ILE A 68 4.25 -0.81 6.10
CA ILE A 68 3.84 -1.31 7.41
C ILE A 68 4.10 -2.81 7.51
N VAL A 69 3.85 -3.58 6.45
CA VAL A 69 4.21 -5.01 6.40
C VAL A 69 5.72 -5.20 6.58
N HIS A 70 6.55 -4.40 5.92
CA HIS A 70 8.01 -4.47 6.09
C HIS A 70 8.46 -4.13 7.52
N ILE A 71 7.85 -3.13 8.17
CA ILE A 71 8.14 -2.81 9.58
C ILE A 71 7.74 -3.99 10.47
N GLY A 72 6.58 -4.60 10.23
CA GLY A 72 6.13 -5.78 10.99
C GLY A 72 7.07 -6.98 10.84
N GLN A 73 7.57 -7.24 9.63
CA GLN A 73 8.58 -8.26 9.39
C GLN A 73 9.89 -7.98 10.13
N LYS A 74 10.34 -6.71 10.18
CA LYS A 74 11.53 -6.31 10.95
C LYS A 74 11.35 -6.51 12.45
N ILE A 75 10.16 -6.23 13.00
CA ILE A 75 9.85 -6.49 14.42
C ILE A 75 9.95 -7.98 14.72
N ARG A 76 9.37 -8.85 13.87
CA ARG A 76 9.49 -10.31 14.01
C ARG A 76 10.92 -10.81 13.85
N ALA A 77 11.68 -10.26 12.91
CA ALA A 77 13.08 -10.60 12.73
C ALA A 77 13.92 -10.20 13.95
N ALA A 78 13.68 -9.01 14.52
CA ALA A 78 14.32 -8.57 15.75
C ALA A 78 13.97 -9.50 16.92
N ASP A 79 12.70 -9.87 17.07
CA ASP A 79 12.30 -10.84 18.10
C ASP A 79 13.06 -12.16 17.99
N ASN A 80 13.16 -12.72 16.77
CA ASN A 80 13.88 -13.97 16.54
C ASN A 80 15.41 -13.85 16.70
N LEU A 81 16.00 -12.72 16.32
CA LEU A 81 17.47 -12.54 16.32
C LEU A 81 18.03 -12.17 17.69
N VAL A 82 17.34 -11.30 18.43
CA VAL A 82 17.80 -10.78 19.73
C VAL A 82 16.97 -11.28 20.90
N ASN A 83 16.03 -12.19 20.65
CA ASN A 83 15.11 -12.73 21.65
C ASN A 83 14.37 -11.60 22.38
N LEU A 84 13.80 -10.67 21.59
CA LEU A 84 13.25 -9.41 22.11
C LEU A 84 12.15 -9.66 23.15
N ALA A 85 11.30 -10.66 22.94
CA ALA A 85 10.27 -11.08 23.88
C ALA A 85 10.84 -11.68 25.19
N ALA A 86 12.04 -12.27 25.14
CA ALA A 86 12.71 -12.77 26.33
C ALA A 86 13.31 -11.64 27.20
N LEU A 87 13.75 -10.55 26.56
CA LEU A 87 14.26 -9.36 27.25
C LEU A 87 13.12 -8.44 27.71
N TYR A 88 12.09 -8.30 26.88
CA TYR A 88 10.92 -7.45 27.12
C TYR A 88 9.64 -8.20 26.76
N PRO A 89 8.99 -8.84 27.75
CA PRO A 89 7.77 -9.61 27.51
C PRO A 89 6.69 -8.76 26.82
N ARG A 90 6.09 -9.30 25.75
CA ARG A 90 5.00 -8.70 24.97
C ARG A 90 5.35 -7.47 24.13
N LEU A 91 6.58 -6.96 24.17
CA LEU A 91 6.97 -5.79 23.39
C LEU A 91 6.77 -5.98 21.86
N PRO A 92 7.14 -7.13 21.24
CA PRO A 92 6.88 -7.34 19.82
C PRO A 92 5.40 -7.28 19.45
N ASP A 93 4.53 -7.85 20.29
CA ASP A 93 3.08 -7.87 20.07
C ASP A 93 2.47 -6.47 20.16
N ILE A 94 2.92 -5.66 21.13
CA ILE A 94 2.48 -4.27 21.29
C ILE A 94 2.89 -3.46 20.06
N LEU A 95 4.14 -3.59 19.61
CA LEU A 95 4.64 -2.86 18.45
C LEU A 95 3.89 -3.23 17.16
N LEU A 96 3.58 -4.51 16.96
CA LEU A 96 2.79 -4.96 15.81
C LEU A 96 1.35 -4.45 15.89
N ARG A 97 0.73 -4.48 17.07
CA ARG A 97 -0.63 -3.98 17.27
C ARG A 97 -0.74 -2.48 17.02
N ASP A 98 0.18 -1.70 17.55
CA ASP A 98 0.21 -0.24 17.36
C ASP A 98 0.46 0.10 15.89
N LEU A 99 1.37 -0.64 15.23
CA LEU A 99 1.67 -0.48 13.81
C LEU A 99 0.47 -0.76 12.90
N PHE A 100 -0.31 -1.81 13.18
CA PHE A 100 -1.54 -2.11 12.43
C PHE A 100 -2.68 -1.14 12.78
N GLY A 101 -2.75 -0.67 14.03
CA GLY A 101 -3.68 0.36 14.45
C GLY A 101 -3.51 1.69 13.69
N LEU A 102 -2.28 2.04 13.28
CA LEU A 102 -2.00 3.25 12.49
C LEU A 102 -2.66 3.26 11.10
N ILE A 103 -3.02 2.10 10.55
CA ILE A 103 -3.78 1.97 9.29
C ILE A 103 -5.22 1.50 9.51
N GLY A 104 -5.72 1.63 10.75
CA GLY A 104 -7.09 1.28 11.09
C GLY A 104 -7.35 -0.22 11.04
N ILE A 105 -6.31 -1.06 11.13
CA ILE A 105 -6.45 -2.52 11.29
C ILE A 105 -6.41 -2.84 12.78
N GLU A 106 -7.57 -2.87 13.41
CA GLU A 106 -7.72 -3.15 14.84
C GLU A 106 -7.89 -4.64 15.14
N ALA A 107 -8.22 -5.45 14.13
CA ALA A 107 -8.34 -6.90 14.18
C ALA A 107 -7.90 -7.53 12.85
N GLY A 108 -7.25 -8.71 12.90
CA GLY A 108 -6.79 -9.44 11.71
C GLY A 108 -7.89 -9.84 10.71
N ASP A 109 -9.15 -9.69 11.11
CA ASP A 109 -10.35 -10.04 10.36
C ASP A 109 -10.87 -8.86 9.52
N GLN A 110 -10.30 -7.67 9.70
CA GLN A 110 -10.68 -6.48 8.94
C GLN A 110 -10.12 -6.62 7.51
N ARG A 111 -11.03 -6.78 6.55
CA ARG A 111 -10.73 -6.96 5.12
C ARG A 111 -9.87 -5.80 4.62
N LEU A 112 -8.61 -6.12 4.32
CA LEU A 112 -7.71 -5.23 3.62
C LEU A 112 -8.06 -5.23 2.14
N LEU A 113 -8.51 -4.06 1.67
CA LEU A 113 -8.72 -3.69 0.27
C LEU A 113 -9.82 -4.47 -0.48
N PRO A 114 -10.50 -3.83 -1.44
CA PRO A 114 -11.35 -4.57 -2.38
C PRO A 114 -10.48 -5.54 -3.18
N TYR A 115 -10.73 -6.85 -3.00
CA TYR A 115 -10.16 -7.89 -3.85
C TYR A 115 -10.64 -7.69 -5.29
N PRO A 116 -9.78 -7.84 -6.31
CA PRO A 116 -10.26 -7.94 -7.68
C PRO A 116 -11.13 -9.20 -7.76
N VAL A 117 -12.41 -9.01 -8.07
CA VAL A 117 -13.33 -10.09 -8.40
C VAL A 117 -12.86 -10.61 -9.76
N GLN A 118 -12.29 -11.82 -9.79
CA GLN A 118 -12.07 -12.56 -11.04
C GLN A 118 -13.39 -13.03 -11.62
#